data_AF-A0A1M6XNR6-F1
#
_entry.id   AF-A0A1M6XNR6-F1
#
_cell.length_a   1.000
_cell.length_b   1.000
_cell.length_c   1.000
_cell.angle_alpha   90.00
_cell.angle_beta   90.00
_cell.angle_gamma   90.00
#
_symmetry.space_group_name_H-M   'P 1'
#
loop_
_entity.id
_entity.type
_entity.pdbx_description
1 polymer ?
#
loop_
_entity_poly.entity_id
_entity_poly.type
_entity_poly.pdbx_seq_one_letter_code
_entity_poly.pdbx_strand_id
1 'polypeptide(L)'
;MLVNDLKDWKIKNEIKKEYNWQEDWNNNTIEAFEENVKPLTNWKAEDIVFFFWNKSSGIETTWSLICKYWISFLYEDEANIIVNPKSKNVIILSVNGSLAIAERE
;
A
#
# COMPACT_ATOMS: atom_id res chain seq x y z
N MET A 1 -5.57 -10.59 15.81
CA MET A 1 -6.50 -9.56 16.33
C MET A 1 -6.06 -8.24 15.73
N LEU A 2 -6.86 -7.68 14.84
CA LEU A 2 -6.60 -6.37 14.24
C LEU A 2 -6.85 -5.33 15.32
N VAL A 3 -5.79 -4.96 16.04
CA VAL A 3 -5.58 -3.75 16.85
C VAL A 3 -6.71 -3.35 17.82
N ASN A 4 -6.37 -3.19 19.11
CA ASN A 4 -7.36 -3.03 20.18
C ASN A 4 -7.88 -1.58 20.34
N ASP A 5 -7.20 -0.56 19.81
CA ASP A 5 -7.58 0.86 19.93
C ASP A 5 -7.54 1.57 18.57
N LEU A 6 -8.54 2.41 18.29
CA LEU A 6 -8.64 3.23 17.07
C LEU A 6 -7.46 4.22 16.92
N LYS A 7 -6.81 4.59 18.03
CA LYS A 7 -5.65 5.50 18.01
C LYS A 7 -4.44 4.91 17.28
N ASP A 8 -4.28 3.59 17.36
CA ASP A 8 -3.17 2.84 16.76
C ASP A 8 -3.25 2.74 15.22
N TRP A 9 -4.31 3.32 14.64
CA TRP A 9 -4.51 3.44 13.19
C TRP A 9 -4.23 4.86 12.67
N LYS A 10 -3.92 5.83 13.54
CA LYS A 10 -3.65 7.19 13.09
C LYS A 10 -2.33 7.25 12.33
N ILE A 11 -2.40 7.73 11.09
CA ILE A 11 -1.24 7.97 10.24
C ILE A 11 -0.50 9.24 10.70
N LYS A 12 0.82 9.15 10.82
CA LYS A 12 1.78 10.21 11.10
C LYS A 12 3.00 10.06 10.17
N ASN A 13 3.84 11.10 10.12
CA ASN A 13 5.14 11.06 9.42
C ASN A 13 5.05 10.61 7.95
N GLU A 14 4.09 11.16 7.19
CA GLU A 14 3.98 10.86 5.76
C GLU A 14 5.20 11.40 5.00
N ILE A 15 5.90 10.51 4.30
CA ILE A 15 7.05 10.79 3.44
C ILE A 15 6.67 10.39 2.02
N LYS A 16 6.48 11.39 1.17
CA LYS A 16 6.27 11.19 -0.27
C LYS A 16 7.54 10.63 -0.93
N LYS A 17 7.36 9.73 -1.89
CA LYS A 17 8.44 9.10 -2.65
C LYS A 17 8.39 9.56 -4.10
N GLU A 18 9.57 9.68 -4.70
CA GLU A 18 9.70 9.89 -6.14
C GLU A 18 9.45 8.56 -6.86
N TYR A 19 8.18 8.16 -6.92
CA TYR A 19 7.71 7.00 -7.68
C TYR A 19 6.29 7.26 -8.15
N ASN A 20 6.06 7.08 -9.45
CA ASN A 20 4.77 7.27 -10.11
C ASN A 20 4.19 5.92 -10.55
N TRP A 21 3.37 5.31 -9.70
CA TRP A 21 2.77 4.02 -9.99
C TRP A 21 1.75 4.10 -11.12
N GLN A 22 1.14 5.27 -11.37
CA GLN A 22 0.12 5.41 -12.41
C GLN A 22 0.73 5.35 -13.81
N GLU A 23 1.97 5.79 -13.97
CA GLU A 23 2.71 5.65 -15.23
C GLU A 23 2.95 4.17 -15.56
N ASP A 24 3.35 3.36 -14.58
CA ASP A 24 3.53 1.93 -14.75
C ASP A 24 2.22 1.22 -15.10
N TRP A 25 1.10 1.65 -14.52
CA TRP A 25 -0.22 1.13 -14.86
C TRP A 25 -0.57 1.45 -16.32
N ASN A 26 -0.43 2.71 -16.73
CA ASN A 26 -0.72 3.15 -18.10
C ASN A 26 0.14 2.41 -19.14
N ASN A 27 1.37 2.06 -18.77
CA ASN A 27 2.33 1.36 -19.62
C ASN A 27 2.29 -0.17 -19.45
N ASN A 28 1.39 -0.70 -18.62
CA ASN A 28 1.29 -2.13 -18.29
C ASN A 28 2.63 -2.76 -17.84
N THR A 29 3.43 -2.00 -17.08
CA THR A 29 4.73 -2.41 -16.54
C THR A 29 4.54 -2.98 -15.14
N ILE A 30 4.06 -4.22 -15.06
CA ILE A 30 3.58 -4.83 -13.82
C ILE A 30 4.72 -5.00 -12.80
N GLU A 31 5.92 -5.36 -13.28
CA GLU A 31 7.07 -5.70 -12.46
C GLU A 31 7.64 -4.49 -11.68
N ALA A 32 7.40 -3.26 -12.19
CA ALA A 32 7.97 -2.04 -11.62
C ALA A 32 7.50 -1.78 -10.18
N PHE A 33 6.29 -2.19 -9.81
CA PHE A 33 5.81 -2.02 -8.44
C PHE A 33 6.64 -2.87 -7.45
N GLU A 34 6.98 -4.11 -7.82
CA GLU A 34 7.82 -4.93 -6.98
C GLU A 34 9.23 -4.32 -6.84
N GLU A 35 9.79 -3.79 -7.92
CA GLU A 35 11.13 -3.19 -7.91
C GLU A 35 11.19 -1.88 -7.11
N ASN A 36 10.16 -1.03 -7.21
CA ASN A 36 10.17 0.31 -6.63
C ASN A 36 9.53 0.38 -5.24
N VAL A 37 8.54 -0.47 -4.94
CA VAL A 37 7.77 -0.40 -3.70
C VAL A 37 8.27 -1.37 -2.64
N LYS A 38 8.62 -2.61 -3.02
CA LYS A 38 9.08 -3.63 -2.07
C LYS A 38 10.28 -3.16 -1.22
N PRO A 39 11.31 -2.47 -1.77
CA PRO A 39 12.44 -2.00 -0.98
C PRO A 39 12.11 -0.89 0.04
N LEU A 40 10.93 -0.28 -0.05
CA LEU A 40 10.50 0.78 0.87
C LEU A 40 10.04 0.23 2.22
N THR A 41 9.92 -1.10 2.34
CA THR A 41 9.50 -1.80 3.55
C THR A 41 10.39 -3.01 3.80
N ASN A 42 10.38 -3.52 5.04
CA ASN A 42 11.00 -4.80 5.38
C ASN A 42 9.98 -5.95 5.40
N TRP A 43 8.87 -5.82 4.66
CA TRP A 43 7.80 -6.82 4.65
C TRP A 43 8.20 -8.04 3.83
N LYS A 44 7.80 -9.22 4.30
CA LYS A 44 8.09 -10.50 3.65
C LYS A 44 6.97 -10.88 2.68
N ALA A 45 7.28 -11.73 1.71
CA ALA A 45 6.33 -12.16 0.68
C ALA A 45 5.06 -12.82 1.27
N GLU A 46 5.24 -13.54 2.37
CA GLU A 46 4.22 -14.26 3.12
C GLU A 46 3.52 -13.41 4.19
N ASP A 47 3.93 -12.15 4.39
CA ASP A 47 3.26 -11.29 5.35
C ASP A 47 1.82 -11.02 4.91
N ILE A 48 0.90 -11.18 5.87
CA ILE A 48 -0.49 -10.77 5.70
C ILE A 48 -0.54 -9.25 5.63
N VAL A 49 -1.25 -8.73 4.64
CA VAL A 49 -1.48 -7.30 4.44
C VAL A 49 -2.96 -7.05 4.19
N PHE A 50 -3.40 -5.87 4.58
CA PHE A 50 -4.72 -5.35 4.27
C PHE A 50 -4.59 -4.30 3.19
N PHE A 51 -5.30 -4.49 2.08
CA PHE A 51 -5.43 -3.49 1.03
C PHE A 51 -6.79 -2.84 1.15
N PHE A 52 -6.81 -1.52 1.35
CA PHE A 52 -8.02 -0.73 1.44
C PHE A 52 -8.20 0.09 0.18
N TRP A 53 -9.33 -0.08 -0.49
CA TRP A 53 -9.76 0.84 -1.53
C TRP A 53 -10.19 2.17 -0.95
N ASN A 54 -10.84 2.10 0.22
CA ASN A 54 -11.29 3.25 0.99
C ASN A 54 -11.54 2.89 2.45
N LYS A 55 -12.11 3.83 3.21
CA LYS A 55 -12.40 3.68 4.64
C LYS A 55 -13.36 2.54 5.00
N SER A 56 -14.09 1.99 4.04
CA SER A 56 -15.16 1.00 4.28
C SER A 56 -14.95 -0.32 3.56
N SER A 57 -14.06 -0.36 2.57
CA SER A 57 -13.84 -1.53 1.71
C SER A 57 -12.36 -1.87 1.62
N GLY A 58 -12.06 -3.14 1.86
CA GLY A 58 -10.71 -3.68 1.72
C GLY A 58 -10.71 -5.20 1.73
N ILE A 59 -9.53 -5.78 1.55
CA ILE A 59 -9.29 -7.23 1.59
C ILE A 59 -8.09 -7.56 2.45
N GLU A 60 -8.07 -8.79 2.96
CA GLU A 60 -6.90 -9.43 3.54
C GLU A 60 -6.26 -10.33 2.49
N THR A 61 -4.94 -10.21 2.30
CA THR A 61 -4.18 -11.04 1.36
C THR A 61 -2.69 -11.10 1.76
N THR A 62 -1.83 -11.67 0.93
CA THR A 62 -0.37 -11.67 1.15
C THR A 62 0.31 -10.52 0.41
N TRP A 63 1.44 -10.05 0.94
CA TRP A 63 2.23 -9.01 0.30
C TRP A 63 2.68 -9.40 -1.11
N SER A 64 3.05 -10.66 -1.31
CA SER A 64 3.39 -11.21 -2.64
C SER A 64 2.25 -11.10 -3.66
N LEU A 65 0.99 -11.27 -3.25
CA LEU A 65 -0.15 -11.13 -4.16
C LEU A 65 -0.37 -9.66 -4.53
N ILE A 66 -0.17 -8.73 -3.59
CA ILE A 66 -0.22 -7.30 -3.91
C ILE A 66 0.88 -6.94 -4.90
N CYS A 67 2.15 -7.25 -4.63
CA CYS A 67 3.24 -6.92 -5.56
C CYS A 67 3.02 -7.46 -6.97
N LYS A 68 2.43 -8.65 -7.10
CA LYS A 68 2.21 -9.30 -8.39
C LYS A 68 0.97 -8.80 -9.14
N TYR A 69 -0.09 -8.43 -8.43
CA TYR A 69 -1.41 -8.14 -9.02
C TYR A 69 -1.92 -6.73 -8.69
N TRP A 70 -1.05 -5.82 -8.24
CA TRP A 70 -1.39 -4.48 -7.76
C TRP A 70 -2.33 -3.71 -8.70
N ILE A 71 -2.11 -3.75 -10.02
CA ILE A 71 -2.97 -3.09 -11.02
C ILE A 71 -4.44 -3.50 -10.88
N SER A 72 -4.72 -4.78 -10.62
CA SER A 72 -6.10 -5.29 -10.48
C SER A 72 -6.80 -4.76 -9.23
N PHE A 73 -6.05 -4.19 -8.28
CA PHE A 73 -6.58 -3.59 -7.07
C PHE A 73 -6.75 -2.07 -7.18
N LEU A 74 -6.32 -1.42 -8.26
CA LEU A 74 -6.42 0.04 -8.35
C LEU A 74 -7.74 0.48 -8.99
N TYR A 75 -8.37 1.47 -8.37
CA TYR A 75 -9.47 2.26 -8.93
C TYR A 75 -9.08 3.74 -8.91
N GLU A 76 -9.44 4.49 -9.94
CA GLU A 76 -8.93 5.86 -10.16
C GLU A 76 -9.53 6.94 -9.24
N ASP A 77 -10.53 6.60 -8.42
CA ASP A 77 -11.35 7.58 -7.71
C ASP A 77 -10.94 7.85 -6.26
N GLU A 78 -10.23 6.92 -5.62
CA GLU A 78 -9.84 7.03 -4.21
C GLU A 78 -8.39 6.59 -3.96
N ALA A 79 -7.75 7.22 -2.96
CA ALA A 79 -6.42 6.81 -2.55
C ALA A 79 -6.49 5.44 -1.86
N ASN A 80 -5.62 4.52 -2.27
CA ASN A 80 -5.55 3.19 -1.67
C ASN A 80 -4.48 3.12 -0.59
N ILE A 81 -4.72 2.29 0.42
CA ILE A 81 -3.81 2.14 1.57
C ILE A 81 -3.49 0.66 1.77
N ILE A 82 -2.20 0.37 1.96
CA ILE A 82 -1.71 -0.98 2.24
C ILE A 82 -1.12 -0.99 3.64
N VAL A 83 -1.65 -1.89 4.48
CA VAL A 83 -1.28 -2.00 5.90
C VAL A 83 -0.79 -3.41 6.19
N ASN A 84 0.43 -3.54 6.69
CA ASN A 84 0.87 -4.76 7.35
C ASN A 84 0.57 -4.64 8.87
N PRO A 85 -0.28 -5.51 9.46
CA PRO A 85 -0.68 -5.42 10.85
C PRO A 85 0.48 -5.61 11.83
N LYS A 86 1.61 -6.17 11.37
CA LYS A 86 2.84 -6.35 12.16
C LYS A 86 3.85 -5.21 11.98
N SER A 87 3.60 -4.26 11.07
CA SER A 87 4.49 -3.14 10.78
C SER A 87 3.84 -1.81 11.18
N LYS A 88 4.66 -0.85 11.62
CA LYS A 88 4.23 0.53 11.78
C LYS A 88 4.13 1.27 10.45
N ASN A 89 4.83 0.82 9.42
CA ASN A 89 4.78 1.48 8.12
C ASN A 89 3.44 1.17 7.43
N VAL A 90 2.95 2.13 6.67
CA VAL A 90 1.83 1.98 5.74
C VAL A 90 2.23 2.57 4.38
N ILE A 91 1.72 1.98 3.32
CA ILE A 91 1.92 2.49 1.94
C ILE A 91 0.63 3.18 1.52
N ILE A 92 0.74 4.37 0.96
CA ILE A 92 -0.37 5.16 0.44
C ILE A 92 -0.16 5.35 -1.06
N LEU A 93 -1.12 4.91 -1.86
CA LEU A 93 -1.18 5.12 -3.31
C LEU A 93 -2.19 6.24 -3.56
N SER A 94 -1.69 7.44 -3.85
CA SER A 94 -2.50 8.65 -3.99
C SER A 94 -3.11 8.74 -5.38
N VAL A 95 -4.35 9.25 -5.48
CA VAL A 95 -5.13 9.42 -6.74
C VAL A 95 -4.33 10.04 -7.90
N ASN A 96 -3.35 10.89 -7.62
CA ASN A 96 -2.49 11.52 -8.63
C ASN A 96 -1.31 10.65 -9.11
N GLY A 97 -1.32 9.34 -8.83
CA GLY A 97 -0.27 8.40 -9.21
C GLY A 97 0.96 8.40 -8.30
N SER A 98 1.00 9.23 -7.26
CA SER A 98 2.15 9.28 -6.35
C SER A 98 2.07 8.25 -5.22
N LEU A 99 3.23 7.83 -4.72
CA LEU A 99 3.37 6.95 -3.57
C LEU A 99 3.89 7.72 -2.34
N ALA A 100 3.35 7.41 -1.17
CA ALA A 100 3.91 7.82 0.12
C ALA A 100 4.06 6.63 1.07
N ILE A 101 5.04 6.72 1.97
CA ILE A 101 5.17 5.86 3.14
C ILE A 101 4.85 6.69 4.37
N ALA A 102 4.02 6.17 5.26
CA ALA A 102 3.72 6.83 6.52
C ALA A 102 3.79 5.83 7.67
N GLU A 103 3.72 6.32 8.90
CA GLU A 103 3.76 5.51 10.12
C GLU A 103 2.40 5.55 10.82
N ARG A 104 1.93 4.42 11.35
CA ARG A 104 0.80 4.35 12.27
C ARG A 104 1.28 4.21 13.71
N GLU A 105 0.56 4.81 14.65
CA GLU A 105 0.92 4.78 16.09
C GLU A 105 0.92 3.37 16.68
#